data_AF-A0AAW2LY52-F1
#
_entry.id   AF-A0AAW2LY52-F1
#
_cell.length_a   1.000
_cell.length_b   1.000
_cell.length_c   1.000
_cell.angle_alpha   90.00
_cell.angle_beta   90.00
_cell.angle_gamma   90.00
#
_symmetry.space_group_name_H-M   'P 1'
#
loop_
_entity.id
_entity.type
_entity.pdbx_description
1 polymer ?
#
loop_
_entity_poly.entity_id
_entity_poly.type
_entity_poly.pdbx_seq_one_letter_code
_entity_poly.pdbx_strand_id
1 'polypeptide(L)'
;MTHIVSIFRYPHAAGSLAGVFLSSFTSMCIFGAGLLYAIGYLCIKTKHILFLWLIYFLIPLVSLPLAHPLQQFMKSDAEKMQLLGFILSSLTSGFGFYYQGSTWGIGHLLLFAAIQGTSTGLLHAFGRVLWLDCSPAGKEGAFSVWFSWARALGACAGFALATAMPGDVGKAFGVSFCAGLVGMIVLIFGNISSFRGAKAAGHVIKSEKNSPVHGLDDDHVKGSVTTEVLPPGKIDV
;
A
#
# COMPACT_ATOMS: atom_id res chain seq x y z
N MET A 1 3.06 26.12 -7.85
CA MET A 1 2.47 25.96 -6.50
C MET A 1 0.98 25.59 -6.53
N THR A 2 0.15 26.16 -7.40
CA THR A 2 -1.29 25.86 -7.53
C THR A 2 -1.62 24.37 -7.76
N HIS A 3 -0.75 23.64 -8.48
CA HIS A 3 -0.92 22.19 -8.70
C HIS A 3 -0.80 21.34 -7.42
N ILE A 4 0.04 21.76 -6.46
CA ILE A 4 0.36 21.01 -5.23
C ILE A 4 -0.83 21.03 -4.25
N VAL A 5 -1.58 22.13 -4.23
CA VAL A 5 -2.75 22.33 -3.34
C VAL A 5 -4.03 21.75 -3.94
N SER A 6 -4.09 21.56 -5.26
CA SER A 6 -5.26 20.96 -5.95
C SER A 6 -5.56 19.52 -5.53
N ILE A 7 -4.60 18.83 -4.91
CA ILE A 7 -4.77 17.46 -4.37
C ILE A 7 -5.82 17.41 -3.25
N PHE A 8 -5.92 18.44 -2.41
CA PHE A 8 -6.91 18.50 -1.34
C PHE A 8 -8.33 18.78 -1.82
N ARG A 9 -8.53 19.12 -3.10
CA ARG A 9 -9.87 19.22 -3.70
C ARG A 9 -10.51 17.86 -3.98
N TYR A 10 -9.71 16.78 -3.99
CA TYR A 10 -10.22 15.43 -4.22
C TYR A 10 -10.29 14.68 -2.88
N PRO A 11 -11.50 14.43 -2.34
CA PRO A 11 -11.65 13.76 -1.04
C PRO A 11 -11.05 12.34 -1.04
N HIS A 12 -11.07 11.67 -2.19
CA HIS A 12 -10.47 10.34 -2.38
C HIS A 12 -8.92 10.38 -2.32
N ALA A 13 -8.30 11.41 -2.91
CA ALA A 13 -6.86 11.62 -2.78
C ALA A 13 -6.48 11.96 -1.32
N ALA A 14 -7.21 12.85 -0.66
CA ALA A 14 -6.94 13.16 0.75
C ALA A 14 -7.03 11.91 1.66
N GLY A 15 -8.02 11.04 1.44
CA GLY A 15 -8.15 9.77 2.15
C GLY A 15 -6.99 8.81 1.88
N SER A 16 -6.57 8.68 0.61
CA SER A 16 -5.41 7.85 0.24
C SER A 16 -4.12 8.37 0.88
N LEU A 17 -3.92 9.70 0.92
CA LEU A 17 -2.77 10.33 1.58
C LEU A 17 -2.76 10.05 3.09
N ALA A 18 -3.91 10.18 3.74
CA ALA A 18 -4.08 9.88 5.15
C ALA A 18 -3.81 8.39 5.44
N GLY A 19 -4.27 7.49 4.59
CA GLY A 19 -3.96 6.06 4.66
C GLY A 19 -2.47 5.78 4.51
N VAL A 20 -1.78 6.45 3.59
CA VAL A 20 -0.33 6.34 3.42
C VAL A 20 0.42 6.84 4.66
N PHE A 21 0.02 7.99 5.21
CA PHE A 21 0.58 8.53 6.44
C PHE A 21 0.40 7.55 7.62
N LEU A 22 -0.83 7.10 7.86
CA LEU A 22 -1.16 6.17 8.94
C LEU A 22 -0.43 4.84 8.79
N SER A 23 -0.30 4.34 7.56
CA SER A 23 0.46 3.11 7.29
C SER A 23 1.93 3.24 7.71
N SER A 24 2.57 4.37 7.36
CA SER A 24 3.97 4.62 7.69
C SER A 24 4.16 4.86 9.19
N PHE A 25 3.23 5.58 9.79
CA PHE A 25 3.19 5.85 11.22
C PHE A 25 3.09 4.54 12.03
N THR A 26 2.11 3.69 11.72
CA THR A 26 1.91 2.42 12.41
C THR A 26 3.12 1.50 12.24
N SER A 27 3.61 1.32 11.01
CA SER A 27 4.77 0.45 10.75
C SER A 27 6.03 0.90 11.49
N MET A 28 6.32 2.21 11.48
CA MET A 28 7.51 2.74 12.13
C MET A 28 7.38 2.74 13.66
N CYS A 29 6.17 2.99 14.18
CA CYS A 29 5.90 2.92 15.61
C CYS A 29 6.09 1.50 16.15
N ILE A 30 5.53 0.48 15.46
CA ILE A 30 5.70 -0.94 15.80
C ILE A 30 7.17 -1.35 15.75
N PHE A 31 7.87 -0.98 14.68
CA PHE A 31 9.27 -1.32 14.50
C PHE A 31 10.16 -0.64 15.55
N GLY A 32 9.99 0.67 15.76
CA GLY A 32 10.76 1.44 16.73
C GLY A 32 10.53 0.94 18.16
N ALA A 33 9.27 0.75 18.56
CA ALA A 33 8.92 0.26 19.89
C ALA A 33 9.45 -1.17 20.11
N GLY A 34 9.27 -2.07 19.13
CA GLY A 34 9.77 -3.44 19.19
C GLY A 34 11.30 -3.51 19.26
N LEU A 35 12.01 -2.66 18.52
CA LEU A 35 13.47 -2.59 18.54
C LEU A 35 13.98 -2.06 19.89
N LEU A 36 13.40 -0.98 20.39
CA LEU A 36 13.73 -0.43 21.70
C LEU A 36 13.41 -1.41 22.84
N TYR A 37 12.32 -2.16 22.73
CA TYR A 37 11.97 -3.23 23.67
C TYR A 37 13.02 -4.35 23.67
N ALA A 38 13.40 -4.83 22.49
CA ALA A 38 14.39 -5.90 22.34
C ALA A 38 15.78 -5.51 22.87
N ILE A 39 16.20 -4.26 22.63
CA ILE A 39 17.50 -3.73 23.08
C ILE A 39 17.46 -3.37 24.56
N GLY A 40 16.49 -2.56 24.98
CA GLY A 40 16.46 -1.92 26.29
C GLY A 40 15.90 -2.81 27.40
N TYR A 41 14.83 -3.56 27.14
CA TYR A 41 14.15 -4.34 28.17
C TYR A 41 14.61 -5.80 28.18
N LEU A 42 14.62 -6.45 27.02
CA LEU A 42 15.01 -7.86 26.91
C LEU A 42 16.54 -8.08 26.83
N CYS A 43 17.33 -7.02 26.64
CA CYS A 43 18.79 -7.06 26.54
C CYS A 43 19.31 -8.17 25.61
N ILE A 44 18.66 -8.32 24.45
CA ILE A 44 18.96 -9.39 23.50
C ILE A 44 20.37 -9.19 22.89
N LYS A 45 21.14 -10.27 22.73
CA LYS A 45 22.47 -10.23 22.10
C LYS A 45 22.40 -9.63 20.68
N THR A 46 23.40 -8.82 20.33
CA THR A 46 23.51 -8.11 19.04
C THR A 46 23.26 -8.99 17.81
N LYS A 47 23.72 -10.25 17.83
CA LYS A 47 23.49 -11.22 16.75
C LYS A 47 22.01 -11.48 16.44
N HIS A 48 21.16 -11.48 17.47
CA HIS A 48 19.71 -11.71 17.31
C HIS A 48 18.98 -10.45 16.87
N ILE A 49 19.47 -9.27 17.27
CA ILE A 49 18.97 -7.98 16.77
C ILE A 49 19.21 -7.87 15.27
N LEU A 50 20.41 -8.26 14.80
CA LEU A 50 20.72 -8.31 13.37
C LEU A 50 19.76 -9.25 12.62
N PHE A 51 19.47 -10.41 13.19
CA PHE A 51 18.54 -11.37 12.58
C PHE A 51 17.10 -10.86 12.53
N LEU A 52 16.64 -10.14 13.58
CA LEU A 52 15.35 -9.45 13.60
C LEU A 52 15.25 -8.42 12.47
N TRP A 53 16.29 -7.60 12.31
CA TRP A 53 16.40 -6.64 11.21
C TRP A 53 16.34 -7.33 9.85
N LEU A 54 17.13 -8.39 9.68
CA LEU A 54 17.21 -9.13 8.44
C LEU A 54 15.84 -9.69 8.05
N ILE A 55 15.13 -10.35 8.98
CA ILE A 55 13.78 -10.85 8.72
C ILE A 55 12.83 -9.70 8.36
N TYR A 56 12.82 -8.62 9.14
CA TYR A 56 11.89 -7.51 8.92
C TYR A 56 12.02 -6.89 7.52
N PHE A 57 13.25 -6.73 7.00
CA PHE A 57 13.50 -6.13 5.69
C PHE A 57 13.51 -7.14 4.53
N LEU A 58 13.87 -8.41 4.77
CA LEU A 58 13.94 -9.44 3.73
C LEU A 58 12.55 -10.01 3.40
N ILE A 59 11.66 -10.14 4.38
CA ILE A 59 10.31 -10.67 4.17
C ILE A 59 9.48 -9.84 3.18
N PRO A 60 9.47 -8.49 3.21
CA PRO A 60 8.86 -7.68 2.17
C PRO A 60 9.35 -8.04 0.75
N LEU A 61 10.66 -8.27 0.58
CA LEU A 61 11.25 -8.59 -0.74
C LEU A 61 10.75 -9.92 -1.29
N VAL A 62 10.44 -10.88 -0.43
CA VAL A 62 9.91 -12.20 -0.82
C VAL A 62 8.38 -12.17 -0.95
N SER A 63 7.69 -11.47 -0.03
CA SER A 63 6.23 -11.43 0.01
C SER A 63 5.61 -10.57 -1.09
N LEU A 64 6.29 -9.51 -1.54
CA LEU A 64 5.78 -8.62 -2.59
C LEU A 64 5.64 -9.30 -3.96
N PRO A 65 6.64 -10.03 -4.49
CA PRO A 65 6.48 -10.84 -5.70
C PRO A 65 5.37 -11.89 -5.55
N LEU A 66 5.21 -12.44 -4.34
CA LEU A 66 4.17 -13.42 -4.03
C LEU A 66 2.78 -12.79 -3.89
N ALA A 67 2.69 -11.47 -3.68
CA ALA A 67 1.42 -10.76 -3.58
C ALA A 67 0.69 -10.71 -4.93
N HIS A 68 1.41 -10.70 -6.06
CA HIS A 68 0.80 -10.71 -7.40
C HIS A 68 0.00 -12.00 -7.69
N PRO A 69 0.55 -13.22 -7.52
CA PRO A 69 -0.24 -14.44 -7.67
C PRO A 69 -1.32 -14.57 -6.60
N LEU A 70 -1.09 -14.08 -5.37
CA LEU A 70 -2.12 -13.99 -4.33
C LEU A 70 -3.31 -13.11 -4.75
N GLN A 71 -3.02 -11.99 -5.41
CA GLN A 71 -4.03 -11.08 -5.93
C GLN A 71 -4.89 -11.74 -7.01
N GLN A 72 -4.27 -12.50 -7.91
CA GLN A 72 -4.96 -13.26 -8.95
C GLN A 72 -5.78 -14.41 -8.37
N PHE A 73 -5.24 -15.13 -7.38
CA PHE A 73 -5.93 -16.24 -6.73
C PHE A 73 -7.16 -15.77 -5.94
N MET A 74 -7.03 -14.70 -5.17
CA MET A 74 -8.11 -14.19 -4.31
C MET A 74 -9.10 -13.27 -5.03
N LYS A 75 -8.90 -12.96 -6.32
CA LYS A 75 -9.62 -11.87 -7.04
C LYS A 75 -9.73 -10.61 -6.17
N SER A 76 -8.61 -10.24 -5.56
CA SER A 76 -8.56 -9.19 -4.55
C SER A 76 -8.08 -7.88 -5.17
N ASP A 77 -8.77 -6.79 -4.90
CA ASP A 77 -8.38 -5.45 -5.37
C ASP A 77 -7.28 -4.85 -4.48
N ALA A 78 -6.60 -3.81 -4.98
CA ALA A 78 -5.53 -3.14 -4.24
C ALA A 78 -5.98 -2.64 -2.85
N GLU A 79 -7.24 -2.19 -2.73
CA GLU A 79 -7.88 -1.77 -1.47
C GLU A 79 -7.90 -2.91 -0.43
N LYS A 80 -8.23 -4.14 -0.85
CA LYS A 80 -8.35 -5.31 0.02
C LYS A 80 -6.98 -5.78 0.49
N MET A 81 -5.98 -5.68 -0.39
CA MET A 81 -4.59 -6.01 -0.04
C MET A 81 -3.96 -4.97 0.89
N GLN A 82 -4.27 -3.68 0.73
CA GLN A 82 -3.85 -2.66 1.71
C GLN A 82 -4.58 -2.84 3.04
N LEU A 83 -5.88 -3.18 3.03
CA LEU A 83 -6.64 -3.50 4.24
C LEU A 83 -6.06 -4.71 4.98
N LEU A 84 -5.67 -5.77 4.25
CA LEU A 84 -4.96 -6.92 4.81
C LEU A 84 -3.65 -6.50 5.48
N GLY A 85 -2.91 -5.58 4.85
CA GLY A 85 -1.73 -4.95 5.45
C GLY A 85 -2.05 -4.31 6.80
N PHE A 86 -3.09 -3.47 6.88
CA PHE A 86 -3.51 -2.87 8.15
C PHE A 86 -3.96 -3.90 9.19
N ILE A 87 -4.65 -4.97 8.77
CA ILE A 87 -5.09 -6.05 9.67
C ILE A 87 -3.88 -6.73 10.30
N LEU A 88 -2.89 -7.12 9.50
CA LEU A 88 -1.67 -7.75 10.01
C LEU A 88 -0.87 -6.83 10.94
N SER A 89 -0.79 -5.53 10.64
CA SER A 89 -0.17 -4.53 11.52
C SER A 89 -0.94 -4.36 12.83
N SER A 90 -2.27 -4.39 12.76
CA SER A 90 -3.14 -4.26 13.94
C SER A 90 -3.11 -5.52 14.80
N LEU A 91 -2.99 -6.70 14.21
CA LEU A 91 -2.77 -7.95 14.96
C LEU A 91 -1.43 -7.93 15.67
N THR A 92 -0.37 -7.51 14.99
CA THR A 92 0.97 -7.41 15.59
C THR A 92 1.01 -6.41 16.74
N SER A 93 0.46 -5.21 16.54
CA SER A 93 0.40 -4.18 17.58
C SER A 93 -0.58 -4.50 18.71
N GLY A 94 -1.74 -5.09 18.41
CA GLY A 94 -2.70 -5.53 19.40
C GLY A 94 -2.14 -6.63 20.30
N PHE A 95 -1.40 -7.58 19.72
CA PHE A 95 -0.67 -8.58 20.50
C PHE A 95 0.44 -7.94 21.35
N GLY A 96 1.18 -6.98 20.78
CA GLY A 96 2.14 -6.11 21.48
C GLY A 96 1.56 -5.42 22.71
N PHE A 97 0.37 -4.87 22.56
CA PHE A 97 -0.33 -4.18 23.62
C PHE A 97 -0.87 -5.14 24.68
N TYR A 98 -1.50 -6.23 24.27
CA TYR A 98 -2.13 -7.19 25.18
C TYR A 98 -1.09 -7.90 26.05
N TYR A 99 0.03 -8.33 25.46
CA TYR A 99 1.10 -9.04 26.17
C TYR A 99 2.25 -8.13 26.64
N GLN A 100 1.98 -6.85 26.87
CA GLN A 100 2.98 -5.85 27.29
C GLN A 100 3.73 -6.21 28.58
N GLY A 101 3.09 -6.94 29.50
CA GLY A 101 3.68 -7.33 30.79
C GLY A 101 4.36 -8.70 30.80
N SER A 102 4.35 -9.42 29.68
CA SER A 102 4.95 -10.75 29.57
C SER A 102 6.35 -10.68 28.96
N THR A 103 7.26 -11.57 29.37
CA THR A 103 8.58 -11.69 28.75
C THR A 103 8.48 -12.41 27.41
N TRP A 104 8.89 -11.75 26.33
CA TRP A 104 8.79 -12.32 24.99
C TRP A 104 10.05 -13.10 24.63
N GLY A 105 9.88 -14.37 24.29
CA GLY A 105 10.96 -15.17 23.72
C GLY A 105 11.37 -14.72 22.32
N ILE A 106 12.60 -15.04 21.91
CA ILE A 106 13.14 -14.69 20.59
C ILE A 106 12.27 -15.22 19.43
N GLY A 107 11.67 -16.41 19.56
CA GLY A 107 10.80 -16.98 18.54
C GLY A 107 9.56 -16.11 18.26
N HIS A 108 8.93 -15.57 19.31
CA HIS A 108 7.80 -14.66 19.16
C HIS A 108 8.22 -13.37 18.46
N LEU A 109 9.36 -12.79 18.85
CA LEU A 109 9.89 -11.59 18.21
C LEU A 109 10.16 -11.80 16.72
N LEU A 110 10.75 -12.93 16.33
CA LEU A 110 11.02 -13.24 14.93
C LEU A 110 9.73 -13.47 14.13
N LEU A 111 8.74 -14.16 14.71
CA LEU A 111 7.43 -14.35 14.10
C LEU A 111 6.73 -13.01 13.87
N PHE A 112 6.66 -12.16 14.89
CA PHE A 112 6.03 -10.84 14.76
C PHE A 112 6.80 -9.91 13.82
N ALA A 113 8.13 -10.00 13.75
CA ALA A 113 8.93 -9.28 12.76
C ALA A 113 8.62 -9.73 11.33
N ALA A 114 8.40 -11.03 11.09
CA ALA A 114 8.02 -11.54 9.78
C ALA A 114 6.60 -11.11 9.38
N ILE A 115 5.64 -11.20 10.31
CA ILE A 115 4.26 -10.74 10.10
C ILE A 115 4.25 -9.23 9.83
N GLN A 116 4.96 -8.45 10.63
CA GLN A 116 5.04 -7.00 10.47
C GLN A 116 5.78 -6.59 9.19
N GLY A 117 6.82 -7.33 8.80
CA GLY A 117 7.52 -7.15 7.53
C GLY A 117 6.56 -7.34 6.36
N THR A 118 5.82 -8.46 6.35
CA THR A 118 4.78 -8.73 5.33
C THR A 118 3.74 -7.62 5.27
N SER A 119 3.20 -7.25 6.44
CA SER A 119 2.24 -6.15 6.58
C SER A 119 2.78 -4.83 6.01
N THR A 120 4.00 -4.46 6.37
CA THR A 120 4.63 -3.21 5.94
C THR A 120 4.92 -3.24 4.44
N GLY A 121 5.29 -4.39 3.88
CA GLY A 121 5.42 -4.60 2.44
C GLY A 121 4.10 -4.36 1.69
N LEU A 122 3.01 -4.97 2.16
CA LEU A 122 1.67 -4.79 1.59
C LEU A 122 1.21 -3.33 1.67
N LEU A 123 1.31 -2.73 2.85
CA LEU A 123 1.01 -1.31 3.07
C LEU A 123 1.87 -0.40 2.18
N HIS A 124 3.13 -0.78 1.96
CA HIS A 124 4.04 -0.06 1.07
C HIS A 124 3.55 -0.07 -0.38
N ALA A 125 3.39 -1.25 -0.95
CA ALA A 125 3.14 -1.41 -2.38
C ALA A 125 1.71 -1.03 -2.76
N PHE A 126 0.71 -1.54 -2.05
CA PHE A 126 -0.69 -1.28 -2.40
C PHE A 126 -1.11 0.15 -2.06
N GLY A 127 -0.52 0.76 -1.02
CA GLY A 127 -0.67 2.20 -0.78
C GLY A 127 -0.14 3.06 -1.94
N ARG A 128 0.93 2.63 -2.62
CA ARG A 128 1.40 3.31 -3.85
C ARG A 128 0.45 3.10 -5.02
N VAL A 129 -0.03 1.87 -5.24
CA VAL A 129 -0.95 1.56 -6.33
C VAL A 129 -2.22 2.40 -6.21
N LEU A 130 -2.85 2.40 -5.03
CA LEU A 130 -4.05 3.19 -4.78
C LEU A 130 -3.81 4.69 -4.94
N TRP A 131 -2.65 5.19 -4.52
CA TRP A 131 -2.28 6.58 -4.72
C TRP A 131 -2.07 6.96 -6.20
N LEU A 132 -1.44 6.08 -6.98
CA LEU A 132 -1.22 6.28 -8.42
C LEU A 132 -2.52 6.20 -9.22
N ASP A 133 -3.44 5.30 -8.86
CA ASP A 133 -4.76 5.19 -9.48
C ASP A 133 -5.57 6.49 -9.33
N CYS A 134 -5.34 7.25 -8.25
CA CYS A 134 -5.94 8.58 -8.03
C CYS A 134 -5.28 9.72 -8.82
N SER A 135 -4.08 9.51 -9.36
CA SER A 135 -3.30 10.57 -9.95
C SER A 135 -3.77 10.83 -11.39
N PRO A 136 -4.10 12.08 -11.78
CA PRO A 136 -4.46 12.38 -13.16
C PRO A 136 -3.22 12.39 -14.06
N ALA A 137 -3.39 11.94 -15.31
CA ALA A 137 -2.33 11.87 -16.31
C ALA A 137 -1.55 13.19 -16.42
N GLY A 138 -0.23 13.09 -16.42
CA GLY A 138 0.68 14.25 -16.50
C GLY A 138 0.93 15.01 -15.19
N LYS A 139 0.32 14.61 -14.06
CA LYS A 139 0.59 15.18 -12.72
C LYS A 139 1.18 14.19 -11.71
N GLU A 140 1.58 13.01 -12.18
CA GLU A 140 2.13 11.91 -11.37
C GLU A 140 3.32 12.34 -10.50
N GLY A 141 4.18 13.23 -11.00
CA GLY A 141 5.32 13.75 -10.24
C GLY A 141 4.92 14.49 -8.97
N ALA A 142 3.91 15.36 -9.02
CA ALA A 142 3.42 16.08 -7.84
C ALA A 142 2.76 15.14 -6.83
N PHE A 143 2.07 14.11 -7.32
CA PHE A 143 1.49 13.05 -6.49
C PHE A 143 2.59 12.23 -5.82
N SER A 144 3.64 11.84 -6.53
CA SER A 144 4.78 11.08 -5.97
C SER A 144 5.51 11.86 -4.86
N VAL A 145 5.66 13.18 -5.02
CA VAL A 145 6.21 14.06 -3.97
C VAL A 145 5.35 14.03 -2.72
N TRP A 146 4.03 14.17 -2.84
CA TRP A 146 3.11 14.10 -1.70
C TRP A 146 3.11 12.74 -1.02
N PHE A 147 3.13 11.66 -1.80
CA PHE A 147 3.26 10.31 -1.28
C PHE A 147 4.52 10.15 -0.42
N SER A 148 5.66 10.63 -0.94
CA SER A 148 6.95 10.57 -0.25
C SER A 148 6.96 11.41 1.03
N TRP A 149 6.38 12.61 0.99
CA TRP A 149 6.25 13.48 2.16
C TRP A 149 5.35 12.87 3.23
N ALA A 150 4.17 12.35 2.86
CA ALA A 150 3.27 11.71 3.82
C ALA A 150 3.91 10.49 4.48
N ARG A 151 4.64 9.67 3.70
CA ARG A 151 5.47 8.56 4.23
C ARG A 151 6.52 9.06 5.20
N ALA A 152 7.33 10.03 4.79
CA ALA A 152 8.42 10.55 5.61
C ALA A 152 7.90 11.13 6.93
N LEU A 153 6.83 11.93 6.87
CA LEU A 153 6.19 12.50 8.06
C LEU A 153 5.60 11.41 8.98
N GLY A 154 4.93 10.42 8.40
CA GLY A 154 4.38 9.30 9.18
C GLY A 154 5.48 8.51 9.86
N ALA A 155 6.57 8.18 9.16
CA ALA A 155 7.72 7.50 9.74
C ALA A 155 8.38 8.32 10.85
N CYS A 156 8.61 9.62 10.63
CA CYS A 156 9.20 10.50 11.64
C CYS A 156 8.32 10.58 12.89
N ALA A 157 7.01 10.78 12.73
CA ALA A 157 6.07 10.82 13.85
C ALA A 157 6.00 9.49 14.61
N GLY A 158 5.98 8.36 13.89
CA GLY A 158 5.96 7.03 14.50
C GLY A 158 7.24 6.73 15.28
N PHE A 159 8.40 7.11 14.74
CA PHE A 159 9.69 6.97 15.44
C PHE A 159 9.78 7.89 16.67
N ALA A 160 9.36 9.15 16.54
CA ALA A 160 9.33 10.10 17.65
C ALA A 160 8.42 9.59 18.77
N LEU A 161 7.24 9.06 18.45
CA LEU A 161 6.35 8.48 19.46
C LEU A 161 6.95 7.26 20.14
N ALA A 162 7.53 6.33 19.37
CA ALA A 162 8.17 5.14 19.91
C ALA A 162 9.35 5.46 20.85
N THR A 163 10.11 6.52 20.55
CA THR A 163 11.25 6.96 21.35
C THR A 163 10.87 7.83 22.55
N ALA A 164 9.77 8.57 22.48
CA ALA A 164 9.29 9.44 23.56
C ALA A 164 8.70 8.68 24.76
N MET A 165 8.40 7.37 24.61
CA MET A 165 7.82 6.53 25.66
C MET A 165 8.77 5.38 26.05
N PRO A 166 9.99 5.67 26.57
CA PRO A 166 10.91 4.63 26.97
C PRO A 166 10.36 3.85 28.17
N GLY A 167 10.30 2.52 28.04
CA GLY A 167 9.86 1.61 29.12
C GLY A 167 8.36 1.26 29.12
N ASP A 168 7.53 1.98 28.36
CA ASP A 168 6.09 1.69 28.22
C ASP A 168 5.77 1.32 26.76
N VAL A 169 6.27 0.14 26.38
CA VAL A 169 6.15 -0.41 25.04
C VAL A 169 4.69 -0.71 24.68
N GLY A 170 3.87 -1.03 25.68
CA GLY A 170 2.44 -1.20 25.53
C GLY A 170 1.77 0.05 24.98
N LYS A 171 2.06 1.25 25.51
CA LYS A 171 1.48 2.49 24.95
C LYS A 171 1.81 2.70 23.49
N ALA A 172 3.08 2.55 23.09
CA ALA A 172 3.47 2.72 21.69
C ALA A 172 2.73 1.72 20.78
N PHE A 173 2.63 0.46 21.22
CA PHE A 173 1.82 -0.55 20.52
C PHE A 173 0.33 -0.19 20.48
N GLY A 174 -0.25 0.27 21.58
CA GLY A 174 -1.66 0.68 21.66
C GLY A 174 -1.99 1.87 20.76
N VAL A 175 -1.13 2.89 20.68
CA VAL A 175 -1.32 4.00 19.74
C VAL A 175 -1.18 3.52 18.31
N SER A 176 -0.21 2.65 18.01
CA SER A 176 -0.05 2.08 16.68
C SER A 176 -1.25 1.23 16.25
N PHE A 177 -1.87 0.50 17.19
CA PHE A 177 -3.11 -0.26 16.99
C PHE A 177 -4.29 0.65 16.67
N CYS A 178 -4.48 1.72 17.45
CA CYS A 178 -5.52 2.72 17.20
C CYS A 178 -5.32 3.39 15.84
N ALA A 179 -4.10 3.78 15.49
CA ALA A 179 -3.79 4.34 14.18
C ALA A 179 -4.04 3.34 13.03
N GLY A 180 -3.77 2.05 13.26
CA GLY A 180 -4.13 0.97 12.33
C GLY A 180 -5.63 0.87 12.10
N LEU A 181 -6.44 0.90 13.16
CA LEU A 181 -7.91 0.90 13.07
C LEU A 181 -8.43 2.15 12.35
N VAL A 182 -7.92 3.33 12.68
CA VAL A 182 -8.26 4.57 11.96
C VAL A 182 -7.88 4.46 10.48
N GLY A 183 -6.73 3.86 10.16
CA GLY A 183 -6.32 3.57 8.78
C GLY A 183 -7.31 2.67 8.05
N MET A 184 -7.82 1.61 8.70
CA MET A 184 -8.88 0.76 8.13
C MET A 184 -10.17 1.54 7.90
N ILE A 185 -10.62 2.33 8.89
CA ILE A 185 -11.83 3.15 8.79
C ILE A 185 -11.69 4.13 7.61
N VAL A 186 -10.54 4.78 7.46
CA VAL A 186 -10.26 5.68 6.34
C VAL A 186 -10.29 4.94 4.99
N LEU A 187 -9.75 3.73 4.90
CA LEU A 187 -9.84 2.93 3.67
C LEU A 187 -11.28 2.53 3.33
N ILE A 188 -12.04 2.05 4.32
CA ILE A 188 -13.41 1.57 4.14
C ILE A 188 -14.37 2.73 3.82
N PHE A 189 -14.40 3.76 4.66
CA PHE A 189 -15.33 4.88 4.51
C PHE A 189 -14.85 5.95 3.52
N GLY A 190 -13.54 6.08 3.32
CA GLY A 190 -12.98 6.93 2.27
C GLY A 190 -13.32 6.44 0.86
N ASN A 191 -13.87 5.23 0.73
CA ASN A 191 -14.26 4.60 -0.53
C ASN A 191 -13.10 4.64 -1.54
N ILE A 192 -11.90 4.38 -1.01
CA ILE A 192 -10.64 4.49 -1.74
C ILE A 192 -10.49 3.22 -2.57
N SER A 193 -11.28 3.13 -3.63
CA SER A 193 -11.23 2.04 -4.60
C SER A 193 -10.37 2.42 -5.79
N SER A 194 -9.55 1.48 -6.27
CA SER A 194 -8.77 1.62 -7.51
C SER A 194 -9.67 2.03 -8.68
N PHE A 195 -10.86 1.44 -8.78
CA PHE A 195 -11.84 1.74 -9.83
C PHE A 195 -12.41 3.17 -9.72
N ARG A 196 -12.74 3.64 -8.51
CA ARG A 196 -13.24 5.01 -8.31
C ARG A 196 -12.13 6.05 -8.47
N GLY A 197 -10.92 5.74 -8.01
CA GLY A 197 -9.73 6.57 -8.22
C GLY A 197 -9.44 6.74 -9.70
N ALA A 198 -9.37 5.63 -10.44
CA ALA A 198 -9.16 5.63 -11.88
C ALA A 198 -10.30 6.36 -12.64
N LYS A 199 -11.56 6.18 -12.22
CA LYS A 199 -12.70 6.91 -12.81
C LYS A 199 -12.64 8.41 -12.55
N ALA A 200 -12.23 8.83 -11.35
CA ALA A 200 -12.08 10.25 -10.99
C ALA A 200 -10.85 10.89 -11.65
N ALA A 201 -9.79 10.11 -11.88
CA ALA A 201 -8.58 10.53 -12.60
C ALA A 201 -8.76 10.58 -14.12
N GLY A 202 -9.89 10.09 -14.65
CA GLY A 202 -10.16 10.01 -16.09
C GLY A 202 -9.49 8.82 -16.79
N HIS A 203 -8.92 7.89 -16.03
CA HIS A 203 -8.29 6.66 -16.55
C HIS A 203 -9.30 5.56 -16.93
N VAL A 204 -10.59 5.76 -16.63
CA VAL A 204 -11.66 4.87 -17.11
C VAL A 204 -12.38 5.54 -18.27
N ILE A 205 -12.13 5.06 -19.49
CA ILE A 205 -12.96 5.38 -20.65
C ILE A 205 -14.34 4.76 -20.37
N LYS A 206 -15.40 5.58 -20.37
CA LYS A 206 -16.78 5.07 -20.42
C LYS A 206 -16.94 4.24 -21.69
N SER A 207 -16.81 2.91 -21.60
CA SER A 207 -17.40 2.03 -22.60
C SER A 207 -18.89 1.95 -22.29
N GLU A 208 -19.64 2.94 -22.78
CA GLU A 208 -21.10 2.86 -22.80
C GLU A 208 -21.64 3.59 -24.04
N LYS A 209 -21.57 2.92 -25.19
CA LYS A 209 -22.72 2.66 -26.07
C LYS A 209 -22.32 1.84 -27.31
N ASN A 210 -23.07 0.76 -27.51
CA ASN A 210 -23.10 -0.17 -28.66
C ASN A 210 -21.99 -1.22 -28.76
N SER A 211 -22.24 -2.38 -28.16
CA SER A 211 -22.04 -3.64 -28.88
C SER A 211 -23.16 -4.60 -28.46
N PRO A 212 -24.10 -4.96 -29.36
CA PRO A 212 -25.00 -6.05 -29.11
C PRO A 212 -24.18 -7.35 -29.10
N VAL A 213 -24.59 -8.25 -28.21
CA VAL A 213 -24.24 -9.66 -28.26
C VAL A 213 -24.40 -10.16 -29.71
N HIS A 214 -23.31 -10.57 -30.34
CA HIS A 214 -23.40 -11.45 -31.49
C HIS A 214 -22.42 -12.60 -31.35
N GLY A 215 -22.94 -13.79 -31.63
CA GLY A 215 -22.37 -15.08 -31.32
C GLY A 215 -21.00 -15.29 -31.96
N LEU A 216 -20.21 -16.09 -31.27
CA LEU A 216 -18.93 -16.59 -31.72
C LEU A 216 -19.22 -17.87 -32.51
N ASP A 217 -19.52 -17.71 -33.80
CA ASP A 217 -19.50 -18.79 -34.79
C ASP A 217 -18.68 -18.33 -36.01
N ASP A 218 -17.71 -19.17 -36.36
CA ASP A 218 -16.99 -19.33 -37.63
C ASP A 218 -16.49 -18.08 -38.40
N ASP A 219 -15.17 -17.92 -38.47
CA ASP A 219 -14.44 -18.40 -39.66
C ASP A 219 -12.92 -18.15 -39.54
N HIS A 220 -12.17 -19.24 -39.66
CA HIS A 220 -10.72 -19.25 -39.68
C HIS A 220 -10.26 -19.44 -41.14
N VAL A 221 -9.21 -18.69 -41.52
CA VAL A 221 -8.27 -18.99 -42.63
C VAL A 221 -8.69 -18.59 -44.06
N LYS A 222 -8.10 -17.50 -44.59
CA LYS A 222 -7.00 -17.54 -45.58
C LYS A 222 -6.55 -16.13 -45.97
N GLY A 223 -5.23 -15.91 -45.92
CA GLY A 223 -4.61 -14.65 -46.31
C GLY A 223 -4.42 -14.45 -47.81
N SER A 224 -3.97 -13.26 -48.18
CA SER A 224 -3.03 -13.05 -49.29
C SER A 224 -2.52 -11.61 -49.25
N VAL A 225 -1.20 -11.49 -49.23
CA VAL A 225 -0.42 -10.26 -49.45
C VAL A 225 -0.31 -10.06 -50.96
N THR A 226 -0.58 -8.87 -51.48
CA THR A 226 0.11 -8.36 -52.68
C THR A 226 0.08 -6.83 -52.77
N THR A 227 1.19 -6.31 -53.29
CA THR A 227 1.73 -4.96 -53.24
C THR A 227 1.42 -4.15 -54.52
N GLU A 228 1.50 -2.81 -54.41
CA GLU A 228 1.67 -1.77 -55.46
C GLU A 228 0.48 -1.55 -56.42
N VAL A 229 0.05 -0.32 -56.79
CA VAL A 229 0.77 0.76 -57.49
C VAL A 229 0.01 2.12 -57.30
N LEU A 230 0.73 3.26 -57.26
CA LEU A 230 0.23 4.65 -57.15
C LEU A 230 -0.08 5.28 -58.56
N PRO A 231 -0.58 6.53 -58.67
CA PRO A 231 -1.88 7.00 -59.20
C PRO A 231 -1.78 7.56 -60.66
N PRO A 232 -2.82 8.16 -61.28
CA PRO A 232 -3.16 9.59 -61.05
C PRO A 232 -4.64 10.01 -61.31
N GLY A 233 -5.02 11.19 -60.78
CA GLY A 233 -5.84 12.16 -61.54
C GLY A 233 -7.33 12.37 -61.19
N LYS A 234 -7.62 13.47 -60.46
CA LYS A 234 -8.38 14.67 -60.90
C LYS A 234 -9.70 14.41 -61.70
N ILE A 235 -10.91 14.86 -61.33
CA ILE A 235 -11.46 16.25 -61.34
C ILE A 235 -12.91 16.23 -60.79
N ASP A 236 -13.27 17.27 -60.01
CA ASP A 236 -14.52 18.07 -59.85
C ASP A 236 -15.88 17.48 -60.33
N VAL A 237 -17.02 17.61 -59.63
CA VAL A 237 -17.72 18.82 -59.12
C VAL A 237 -18.58 18.45 -57.91
#